data_AF-A0A7V8SXI2-F1
#
_entry.id   AF-A0A7V8SXI2-F1
#
_cell.length_a   1.000
_cell.length_b   1.000
_cell.length_c   1.000
_cell.angle_alpha   90.00
_cell.angle_beta   90.00
_cell.angle_gamma   90.00
#
_symmetry.space_group_name_H-M   'P 1'
#
loop_
_entity.id
_entity.type
_entity.pdbx_description
1 polymer ?
#
loop_
_entity_poly.entity_id
_entity_poly.type
_entity_poly.pdbx_seq_one_letter_code
_entity_poly.pdbx_strand_id
1 'polypeptide(L)'
;MTNGWVDIKNTDMMLIMGGNPAENHPCGFKWVVEAKRNRNAKIIVVDPRFTRTASQADQFLQIRAGSDIAFLGGLISFAIQNKRYNQEYLVNYTNAAFLVKEGFKLPEDGLYSGFDANAKTYDKTTWNYEETGGGATAKPAPGSPPPPPTLPPNVAYDLSLQHPRSVFQLLKQQYSRYTPEMVERITGIPKEQALKAWDTFTSIRQNGDMKKAGTIIY
;
A
#
# COMPACT_ATOMS: atom_id res chain seq x y z
N MET A 1 -2.25 16.47 -2.43
CA MET A 1 -2.40 15.82 -1.11
C MET A 1 -3.86 15.48 -0.88
N THR A 2 -4.15 14.37 -0.22
CA THR A 2 -5.51 14.02 0.27
C THR A 2 -5.90 14.79 1.53
N ASN A 3 -4.93 15.35 2.27
CA ASN A 3 -5.09 16.06 3.53
C ASN A 3 -4.45 17.47 3.45
N GLY A 4 -4.74 18.34 4.41
CA GLY A 4 -4.11 19.67 4.53
C GLY A 4 -2.82 19.66 5.35
N TRP A 5 -1.96 20.67 5.17
CA TRP A 5 -0.65 20.76 5.87
C TRP A 5 -0.73 20.64 7.39
N VAL A 6 -1.71 21.32 8.01
CA VAL A 6 -1.87 21.36 9.47
C VAL A 6 -2.21 19.99 10.04
N ASP A 7 -2.83 19.11 9.25
CA ASP A 7 -3.24 17.77 9.68
C ASP A 7 -2.05 16.86 9.98
N ILE A 8 -0.87 17.14 9.42
CA ILE A 8 0.36 16.37 9.69
C ILE A 8 0.66 16.30 11.19
N LYS A 9 0.33 17.34 11.96
CA LYS A 9 0.56 17.37 13.41
C LYS A 9 -0.21 16.29 14.19
N ASN A 10 -1.23 15.68 13.57
CA ASN A 10 -2.09 14.66 14.17
C ASN A 10 -1.56 13.23 13.96
N THR A 11 -0.47 13.04 13.23
CA THR A 11 0.09 11.71 12.95
C THR A 11 0.91 11.15 14.11
N ASP A 12 1.03 9.82 14.17
CA ASP A 12 1.89 9.06 15.09
C ASP A 12 3.06 8.38 14.35
N MET A 13 2.98 8.32 13.01
CA MET A 13 3.96 7.64 12.16
C MET A 13 4.07 8.32 10.80
N MET A 14 5.28 8.65 10.39
CA MET A 14 5.57 9.32 9.12
C MET A 14 6.52 8.47 8.29
N LEU A 15 6.13 8.18 7.05
CA LEU A 15 7.04 7.75 6.00
C LEU A 15 7.27 8.94 5.08
N ILE A 16 8.49 9.45 5.04
CA ILE A 16 8.90 10.51 4.11
C ILE A 16 9.76 9.86 3.03
N MET A 17 9.24 9.76 1.82
CA MET A 17 9.86 9.01 0.73
C MET A 17 9.57 9.67 -0.60
N GLY A 18 10.63 9.96 -1.38
CA GLY A 18 10.50 10.68 -2.65
C GLY A 18 10.48 12.22 -2.51
N GLY A 19 10.62 12.74 -1.29
CA GLY A 19 10.60 14.17 -1.00
C GLY A 19 11.55 14.60 0.12
N ASN A 20 11.91 15.88 0.13
CA ASN A 20 12.78 16.50 1.13
C ASN A 20 12.13 17.74 1.78
N PRO A 21 11.04 17.56 2.55
CA PRO A 21 10.18 18.66 3.00
C PRO A 21 10.84 19.64 3.97
N ALA A 22 11.90 19.28 4.70
CA ALA A 22 12.65 20.23 5.51
C ALA A 22 13.36 21.30 4.68
N GLU A 23 13.62 21.03 3.39
CA GLU A 23 14.27 21.97 2.46
C GLU A 23 13.27 22.54 1.46
N ASN A 24 12.41 21.70 0.90
CA ASN A 24 11.53 22.09 -0.21
C ASN A 24 10.15 22.59 0.26
N HIS A 25 9.75 22.28 1.51
CA HIS A 25 8.48 22.70 2.10
C HIS A 25 8.64 23.14 3.58
N PRO A 26 9.63 23.99 3.92
CA PRO A 26 10.05 24.23 5.31
C PRO A 26 8.93 24.79 6.20
N CYS A 27 8.06 25.65 5.67
CA CYS A 27 6.90 26.17 6.40
C CYS A 27 5.90 25.06 6.76
N GLY A 28 5.71 24.08 5.87
CA GLY A 28 4.89 22.89 6.12
C GLY A 28 5.57 21.91 7.07
N PHE A 29 6.90 21.80 7.01
CA PHE A 29 7.70 20.93 7.88
C PHE A 29 7.59 21.28 9.37
N LYS A 30 7.14 22.50 9.70
CA LYS A 30 6.68 22.85 11.05
C LYS A 30 5.77 21.76 11.64
N TRP A 31 4.80 21.26 10.87
CA TRP A 31 3.81 20.31 11.38
C TRP A 31 4.37 18.89 11.59
N VAL A 32 5.43 18.52 10.86
CA VAL A 32 6.22 17.30 11.14
C VAL A 32 6.91 17.43 12.51
N VAL A 33 7.50 18.59 12.78
CA VAL A 33 8.14 18.89 14.07
C VAL A 33 7.13 18.89 15.22
N GLU A 34 5.93 19.48 15.02
CA GLU A 34 4.86 19.46 16.02
C GLU A 34 4.37 18.03 16.32
N ALA A 35 4.19 17.17 15.31
CA ALA A 35 3.83 15.77 15.52
C ALA A 35 4.90 15.04 16.35
N LYS A 36 6.18 15.22 16.00
CA LYS A 36 7.30 14.62 16.73
C LYS A 36 7.32 15.06 18.20
N ARG A 37 7.17 16.36 18.47
CA ARG A 37 7.24 16.93 19.82
C ARG A 37 6.05 16.58 20.70
N ASN A 38 4.83 16.67 20.16
CA ASN A 38 3.61 16.61 20.96
C ASN A 38 2.96 15.22 20.98
N ARG A 39 3.27 14.37 19.99
CA ARG A 39 2.69 13.01 19.86
C ARG A 39 3.73 11.90 19.90
N ASN A 40 5.01 12.24 20.03
CA ASN A 40 6.12 11.29 19.88
C ASN A 40 6.07 10.54 18.53
N ALA A 41 5.59 11.21 17.48
CA ALA A 41 5.45 10.62 16.17
C ALA A 41 6.81 10.21 15.61
N LYS A 42 6.90 8.99 15.08
CA LYS A 42 8.13 8.44 14.51
C LYS A 42 8.28 8.84 13.05
N ILE A 43 9.51 9.11 12.64
CA ILE A 43 9.84 9.55 11.28
C ILE A 43 10.80 8.53 10.63
N ILE A 44 10.35 7.94 9.54
CA ILE A 44 11.18 7.14 8.62
C ILE A 44 11.42 7.98 7.37
N VAL A 45 12.68 8.18 7.01
CA VAL A 45 13.08 8.85 5.75
C VAL A 45 13.72 7.83 4.82
N VAL A 46 13.22 7.76 3.59
CA VAL A 46 13.77 6.91 2.52
C VAL A 46 14.20 7.83 1.37
N ASP A 47 15.51 8.03 1.21
CA ASP A 47 16.10 8.94 0.21
C ASP A 47 17.47 8.41 -0.22
N PRO A 48 17.90 8.54 -1.50
CA PRO A 48 19.27 8.20 -1.90
C PRO A 48 20.35 9.01 -1.19
N ARG A 49 20.01 10.10 -0.51
CA ARG A 49 20.93 11.04 0.13
C ARG A 49 20.53 11.26 1.59
N PHE A 50 21.52 11.54 2.43
CA PHE A 50 21.28 12.04 3.77
C PHE A 50 21.01 13.56 3.72
N THR A 51 19.73 13.95 3.74
CA THR A 51 19.26 15.34 3.59
C THR A 51 19.01 16.05 4.93
N ARG A 52 18.62 17.33 4.92
CA ARG A 52 18.18 18.00 6.16
C ARG A 52 16.93 17.36 6.75
N THR A 53 16.05 16.78 5.91
CA THR A 53 14.92 15.98 6.39
C THR A 53 15.41 14.71 7.08
N ALA A 54 16.36 13.98 6.47
CA ALA A 54 16.93 12.76 7.07
C ALA A 54 17.58 13.03 8.44
N SER A 55 18.17 14.21 8.64
CA SER A 55 18.72 14.60 9.95
C SER A 55 17.70 14.66 11.08
N GLN A 56 16.40 14.76 10.76
CA GLN A 56 15.30 14.79 11.71
C GLN A 56 14.64 13.40 11.90
N ALA A 57 15.04 12.39 11.13
CA ALA A 57 14.43 11.07 11.15
C ALA A 57 14.80 10.26 12.40
N ASP A 58 13.90 9.37 12.82
CA ASP A 58 14.25 8.28 13.74
C ASP A 58 14.96 7.14 13.00
N GLN A 59 14.63 6.94 11.70
CA GLN A 59 15.24 5.95 10.83
C GLN A 59 15.48 6.56 9.44
N PHE A 60 16.71 6.43 8.94
CA PHE A 60 17.05 6.78 7.57
C PHE A 60 17.42 5.51 6.80
N LEU A 61 16.81 5.34 5.62
CA LEU A 61 17.10 4.25 4.70
C LEU A 61 17.64 4.84 3.40
N GLN A 62 18.90 4.54 3.09
CA GLN A 62 19.50 4.96 1.83
C GLN A 62 19.04 4.02 0.70
N ILE A 63 18.18 4.53 -0.17
CA ILE A 63 17.63 3.76 -1.30
C ILE A 63 18.37 4.07 -2.60
N ARG A 64 18.56 3.07 -3.47
CA ARG A 64 18.99 3.31 -4.86
C ARG A 64 17.91 4.07 -5.63
N ALA A 65 18.27 5.13 -6.34
CA ALA A 65 17.32 5.89 -7.16
C ALA A 65 16.56 4.98 -8.15
N GLY A 66 15.23 5.13 -8.22
CA GLY A 66 14.35 4.37 -9.12
C GLY A 66 14.01 2.95 -8.64
N SER A 67 14.22 2.64 -7.36
CA SER A 67 13.91 1.32 -6.77
C SER A 67 12.74 1.34 -5.79
N ASP A 68 12.00 2.44 -5.74
CA ASP A 68 10.89 2.72 -4.81
C ASP A 68 9.80 1.65 -4.83
N ILE A 69 9.43 1.16 -6.03
CA ILE A 69 8.44 0.09 -6.22
C ILE A 69 8.86 -1.18 -5.47
N ALA A 70 10.15 -1.52 -5.47
CA ALA A 70 10.61 -2.70 -4.76
C ALA A 70 10.48 -2.55 -3.24
N PHE A 71 10.87 -1.39 -2.70
CA PHE A 71 10.70 -1.10 -1.27
C PHE A 71 9.22 -1.12 -0.85
N LEU A 72 8.36 -0.42 -1.58
CA LEU A 72 6.92 -0.36 -1.28
C LEU A 72 6.23 -1.72 -1.51
N GLY A 73 6.65 -2.49 -2.50
CA GLY A 73 6.18 -3.85 -2.73
C GLY A 73 6.52 -4.79 -1.58
N GLY A 74 7.73 -4.67 -1.02
CA GLY A 74 8.13 -5.36 0.19
C GLY A 74 7.30 -4.95 1.41
N LEU A 75 7.05 -3.66 1.58
CA LEU A 75 6.16 -3.14 2.65
C LEU A 75 4.75 -3.71 2.55
N ILE A 76 4.15 -3.75 1.35
CA ILE A 76 2.82 -4.34 1.11
C ILE A 76 2.83 -5.83 1.48
N SER A 77 3.83 -6.57 1.00
CA SER A 77 3.99 -8.00 1.29
C SER A 77 4.13 -8.25 2.80
N PHE A 78 4.98 -7.48 3.48
CA PHE A 78 5.17 -7.55 4.92
C PHE A 78 3.87 -7.27 5.68
N ALA A 79 3.15 -6.20 5.32
CA ALA A 79 1.90 -5.84 5.98
C ALA A 79 0.83 -6.93 5.83
N ILE A 80 0.71 -7.54 4.64
CA ILE A 80 -0.24 -8.62 4.38
C ILE A 80 0.13 -9.88 5.19
N GLN A 81 1.39 -10.32 5.12
CA GLN A 81 1.86 -11.54 5.79
C GLN A 81 1.71 -11.45 7.32
N ASN A 82 1.93 -10.25 7.89
CA ASN A 82 1.87 -10.01 9.32
C ASN A 82 0.52 -9.46 9.80
N LYS A 83 -0.51 -9.46 8.93
CA LYS A 83 -1.86 -8.95 9.23
C LYS A 83 -1.86 -7.52 9.82
N ARG A 84 -0.96 -6.66 9.34
CA ARG A 84 -0.80 -5.26 9.79
C ARG A 84 -1.66 -4.30 8.95
N TYR A 85 -2.95 -4.61 8.84
CA TYR A 85 -3.92 -3.81 8.09
C TYR A 85 -5.27 -3.82 8.79
N ASN A 86 -6.09 -2.79 8.56
CA ASN A 86 -7.48 -2.80 9.04
C ASN A 86 -8.34 -3.61 8.05
N GLN A 87 -8.78 -4.79 8.48
CA GLN A 87 -9.64 -5.66 7.66
C GLN A 87 -11.03 -5.06 7.38
N GLU A 88 -11.64 -4.40 8.36
CA GLU A 88 -12.95 -3.76 8.18
C GLU A 88 -12.86 -2.63 7.15
N TYR A 89 -11.84 -1.78 7.25
CA TYR A 89 -11.61 -0.71 6.28
C TYR A 89 -11.34 -1.29 4.89
N LEU A 90 -10.51 -2.33 4.83
CA LEU A 90 -10.15 -2.99 3.56
C LEU A 90 -11.39 -3.55 2.87
N VAL A 91 -12.27 -4.25 3.59
CA VAL A 91 -13.48 -4.86 3.03
C VAL A 91 -14.51 -3.81 2.62
N ASN A 92 -14.70 -2.76 3.44
CA ASN A 92 -15.83 -1.83 3.27
C ASN A 92 -15.50 -0.59 2.40
N TYR A 93 -14.23 -0.17 2.37
CA TYR A 93 -13.83 1.11 1.77
C TYR A 93 -12.79 0.97 0.67
N THR A 94 -12.47 -0.26 0.27
CA THR A 94 -11.65 -0.55 -0.90
C THR A 94 -12.32 -1.59 -1.78
N ASN A 95 -11.73 -1.86 -2.95
CA ASN A 95 -12.19 -2.90 -3.87
C ASN A 95 -11.65 -4.30 -3.51
N ALA A 96 -11.06 -4.51 -2.33
CA ALA A 96 -10.39 -5.76 -1.96
C ALA A 96 -11.27 -7.02 -2.14
N ALA A 97 -12.56 -6.90 -1.87
CA ALA A 97 -13.53 -7.98 -2.01
C ALA A 97 -14.02 -8.19 -3.45
N PHE A 98 -13.76 -7.27 -4.39
CA PHE A 98 -14.31 -7.35 -5.75
C PHE A 98 -13.61 -8.47 -6.51
N LEU A 99 -14.37 -9.21 -7.31
CA LEU A 99 -13.83 -10.26 -8.15
C LEU A 99 -13.36 -9.67 -9.48
N VAL A 100 -12.13 -9.98 -9.87
CA VAL A 100 -11.58 -9.63 -11.19
C VAL A 100 -12.11 -10.61 -12.24
N LYS A 101 -12.39 -10.07 -13.43
CA LYS A 101 -12.93 -10.79 -14.58
C LYS A 101 -12.05 -11.97 -14.98
N GLU A 102 -12.68 -13.03 -15.47
CA GLU A 102 -11.96 -14.17 -16.06
C GLU A 102 -11.05 -13.74 -17.22
N GLY A 103 -9.91 -14.42 -17.34
CA GLY A 103 -8.88 -14.12 -18.34
C GLY A 103 -7.79 -13.13 -17.89
N PHE A 104 -8.00 -12.40 -16.79
CA PHE A 104 -6.92 -11.62 -16.18
C PHE A 104 -5.81 -12.55 -15.66
N LYS A 105 -4.55 -12.23 -15.98
CA LYS A 105 -3.38 -12.94 -15.46
C LYS A 105 -2.37 -11.96 -14.89
N LEU A 106 -1.89 -12.28 -13.69
CA LEU A 106 -0.72 -11.62 -13.10
C LEU A 106 0.53 -11.91 -13.95
N PRO A 107 1.54 -11.03 -13.91
CA PRO A 107 2.74 -11.19 -14.71
C PRO A 107 3.60 -12.33 -14.18
N GLU A 108 3.85 -13.34 -15.00
CA GLU A 108 4.81 -14.41 -14.70
C GLU A 108 6.25 -13.97 -15.00
N ASP A 109 6.45 -13.28 -16.12
CA ASP A 109 7.74 -12.82 -16.65
C ASP A 109 7.86 -11.27 -16.70
N GLY A 110 6.94 -10.57 -16.05
CA GLY A 110 6.86 -9.11 -16.03
C GLY A 110 5.77 -8.53 -16.94
N LEU A 111 5.06 -9.35 -17.70
CA LEU A 111 3.98 -8.93 -18.59
C LEU A 111 2.62 -9.46 -18.13
N TYR A 112 1.63 -8.57 -18.00
CA TYR A 112 0.25 -8.95 -17.65
C TYR A 112 -0.48 -9.61 -18.85
N SER A 113 -1.66 -10.18 -18.61
CA SER A 113 -2.53 -10.61 -19.72
C SER A 113 -2.83 -9.46 -20.69
N GLY A 114 -2.83 -9.76 -21.99
CA GLY A 114 -3.17 -8.80 -23.05
C GLY A 114 -1.99 -8.00 -23.62
N PHE A 115 -0.73 -8.30 -23.26
CA PHE A 115 0.42 -7.60 -23.86
C PHE A 115 0.61 -7.94 -25.34
N ASP A 116 0.72 -6.90 -26.17
CA ASP A 116 1.17 -6.99 -27.55
C ASP A 116 2.64 -6.54 -27.64
N ALA A 117 3.54 -7.47 -27.98
CA ALA A 117 4.98 -7.21 -28.06
C ALA A 117 5.39 -6.29 -29.22
N ASN A 118 4.63 -6.27 -30.31
CA ASN A 118 4.91 -5.43 -31.48
C ASN A 118 4.47 -4.00 -31.21
N ALA A 119 3.24 -3.83 -30.73
CA ALA A 119 2.69 -2.51 -30.43
C ALA A 119 3.21 -1.93 -29.10
N LYS A 120 3.75 -2.78 -28.21
CA LYS A 120 4.13 -2.43 -26.83
C LYS A 120 2.96 -1.84 -26.04
N THR A 121 1.76 -2.38 -26.26
CA THR A 121 0.51 -1.97 -25.62
C THR A 121 -0.15 -3.15 -24.93
N TYR A 122 -1.21 -2.87 -24.16
CA TYR A 122 -2.02 -3.89 -23.52
C TYR A 122 -3.46 -3.80 -24.00
N ASP A 123 -4.04 -4.94 -24.39
CA ASP A 123 -5.49 -5.13 -24.35
C ASP A 123 -5.93 -5.33 -22.89
N LYS A 124 -6.67 -4.35 -22.39
CA LYS A 124 -7.14 -4.29 -20.99
C LYS A 124 -8.56 -4.81 -20.82
N THR A 125 -9.14 -5.46 -21.82
CA THR A 125 -10.50 -6.03 -21.75
C THR A 125 -10.71 -6.93 -20.53
N THR A 126 -9.69 -7.69 -20.14
CA THR A 126 -9.71 -8.57 -18.96
C THR A 126 -9.41 -7.84 -17.64
N TRP A 127 -8.97 -6.58 -17.67
CA TRP A 127 -8.57 -5.82 -16.48
C TRP A 127 -9.76 -5.05 -15.89
N ASN A 128 -10.88 -5.76 -15.71
CA ASN A 128 -12.12 -5.24 -15.17
C ASN A 128 -12.67 -6.17 -14.09
N TYR A 129 -13.70 -5.72 -13.39
CA TYR A 129 -14.41 -6.57 -12.43
C TYR A 129 -15.37 -7.53 -13.15
N GLU A 130 -15.64 -8.66 -12.51
CA GLU A 130 -16.66 -9.60 -12.92
C GLU A 130 -18.04 -8.98 -12.72
N GLU A 131 -18.82 -8.90 -13.80
CA GLU A 131 -20.17 -8.32 -13.75
C GLU A 131 -21.20 -9.37 -13.29
N THR A 132 -22.08 -9.00 -12.36
CA THR A 132 -23.21 -9.86 -11.98
C THR A 132 -24.34 -9.62 -12.97
N GLY A 133 -24.30 -10.33 -14.10
CA GLY A 133 -25.21 -10.16 -15.25
C GLY A 133 -26.59 -9.60 -14.90
N GLY A 134 -26.82 -8.33 -15.26
CA GLY A 134 -28.13 -7.66 -15.30
C GLY A 134 -28.92 -7.50 -14.00
N GLY A 135 -28.42 -7.92 -12.84
CA GLY A 135 -29.12 -7.83 -11.56
C GLY A 135 -28.66 -6.64 -10.73
N ALA A 136 -29.58 -5.77 -10.30
CA ALA A 136 -29.33 -4.60 -9.45
C ALA A 136 -28.76 -4.92 -8.06
N THR A 137 -28.47 -6.19 -7.75
CA THR A 137 -27.96 -6.65 -6.46
C THR A 137 -26.62 -7.34 -6.66
N ALA A 138 -25.63 -6.85 -5.92
CA ALA A 138 -24.31 -7.46 -5.88
C ALA A 138 -24.46 -8.92 -5.37
N LYS A 139 -23.85 -9.90 -6.07
CA LYS A 139 -23.99 -11.33 -5.76
C LYS A 139 -22.88 -11.78 -4.81
N PRO A 140 -23.21 -12.15 -3.56
CA PRO A 140 -22.22 -12.67 -2.62
C PRO A 140 -21.67 -14.02 -3.08
N ALA A 141 -20.38 -14.26 -2.85
CA ALA A 141 -19.87 -15.63 -2.81
C ALA A 141 -20.62 -16.45 -1.74
N PRO A 142 -20.85 -17.76 -1.95
CA PRO A 142 -21.54 -18.61 -0.99
C PRO A 142 -20.96 -18.48 0.42
N GLY A 143 -21.80 -18.14 1.41
CA GLY A 143 -21.37 -17.97 2.81
C GLY A 143 -20.93 -16.55 3.21
N SER A 144 -21.02 -15.54 2.33
CA SER A 144 -20.70 -14.15 2.70
C SER A 144 -21.85 -13.47 3.47
N PRO A 145 -21.55 -12.58 4.44
CA PRO A 145 -22.54 -11.71 5.07
C PRO A 145 -23.20 -10.75 4.06
N PRO A 146 -24.35 -10.12 4.40
CA PRO A 146 -25.03 -9.18 3.50
C PRO A 146 -24.11 -8.02 3.08
N PRO A 147 -24.29 -7.48 1.85
CA PRO A 147 -23.41 -6.45 1.30
C PRO A 147 -23.45 -5.15 2.12
N PRO A 148 -22.30 -4.48 2.33
CA PRO A 148 -22.30 -3.13 2.89
C PRO A 148 -23.06 -2.16 1.95
N PRO A 149 -23.62 -1.05 2.48
CA PRO A 149 -24.55 -0.17 1.76
C PRO A 149 -24.00 0.50 0.49
N THR A 150 -22.69 0.44 0.26
CA THR A 150 -21.96 1.25 -0.73
C THR A 150 -21.34 0.43 -1.87
N LEU A 151 -21.72 -0.85 -2.05
CA LEU A 151 -21.19 -1.63 -3.17
C LEU A 151 -21.74 -1.12 -4.52
N PRO A 152 -20.88 -1.00 -5.56
CA PRO A 152 -21.35 -0.66 -6.90
C PRO A 152 -22.40 -1.68 -7.38
N PRO A 153 -23.48 -1.22 -8.04
CA PRO A 153 -24.40 -2.14 -8.69
C PRO A 153 -23.64 -2.94 -9.75
N ASN A 154 -23.98 -4.23 -9.88
CA ASN A 154 -23.48 -5.15 -10.89
C ASN A 154 -22.03 -5.67 -10.75
N VAL A 155 -21.39 -5.58 -9.57
CA VAL A 155 -20.04 -6.16 -9.34
C VAL A 155 -20.10 -7.39 -8.44
N ALA A 156 -19.44 -8.48 -8.86
CA ALA A 156 -19.31 -9.68 -8.04
C ALA A 156 -18.26 -9.47 -6.93
N TYR A 157 -18.51 -10.02 -5.73
CA TYR A 157 -17.63 -9.83 -4.59
C TYR A 157 -17.57 -11.06 -3.66
N ASP A 158 -16.52 -11.10 -2.84
CA ASP A 158 -16.33 -12.04 -1.74
C ASP A 158 -15.81 -11.32 -0.49
N LEU A 159 -16.67 -11.15 0.51
CA LEU A 159 -16.31 -10.46 1.76
C LEU A 159 -15.40 -11.31 2.66
N SER A 160 -15.30 -12.62 2.42
CA SER A 160 -14.35 -13.48 3.13
C SER A 160 -12.90 -13.27 2.67
N LEU A 161 -12.71 -12.58 1.55
CA LEU A 161 -11.43 -12.36 0.88
C LEU A 161 -10.70 -13.67 0.52
N GLN A 162 -11.40 -14.79 0.36
CA GLN A 162 -10.78 -16.10 0.06
C GLN A 162 -10.83 -16.46 -1.42
N HIS A 163 -11.74 -15.86 -2.19
CA HIS A 163 -11.89 -16.14 -3.60
C HIS A 163 -10.58 -15.82 -4.34
N PRO A 164 -10.03 -16.73 -5.15
CA PRO A 164 -8.70 -16.57 -5.75
C PRO A 164 -8.62 -15.38 -6.71
N ARG A 165 -9.75 -14.99 -7.32
CA ARG A 165 -9.85 -13.78 -8.16
C ARG A 165 -10.27 -12.51 -7.42
N SER A 166 -10.42 -12.55 -6.09
CA SER A 166 -10.62 -11.30 -5.35
C SER A 166 -9.40 -10.40 -5.53
N VAL A 167 -9.61 -9.08 -5.59
CA VAL A 167 -8.51 -8.11 -5.69
C VAL A 167 -7.49 -8.35 -4.57
N PHE A 168 -7.93 -8.68 -3.36
CA PHE A 168 -7.04 -8.97 -2.24
C PHE A 168 -6.11 -10.18 -2.49
N GLN A 169 -6.65 -11.30 -2.99
CA GLN A 169 -5.83 -12.49 -3.25
C GLN A 169 -4.86 -12.26 -4.40
N LEU A 170 -5.29 -11.56 -5.45
CA LEU A 170 -4.41 -11.17 -6.57
C LEU A 170 -3.32 -10.19 -6.11
N LEU A 171 -3.64 -9.22 -5.24
CA LEU A 171 -2.67 -8.31 -4.63
C LEU A 171 -1.63 -9.08 -3.82
N LYS A 172 -2.09 -9.99 -2.95
CA LYS A 172 -1.22 -10.86 -2.14
C LYS A 172 -0.29 -11.70 -3.01
N GLN A 173 -0.82 -12.31 -4.07
CA GLN A 173 -0.02 -13.09 -5.01
C GLN A 173 1.00 -12.22 -5.76
N GLN A 174 0.57 -11.06 -6.29
CA GLN A 174 1.42 -10.13 -7.03
C GLN A 174 2.65 -9.70 -6.21
N TYR A 175 2.43 -9.33 -4.95
CA TYR A 175 3.46 -8.79 -4.07
C TYR A 175 4.26 -9.86 -3.29
N SER A 176 3.85 -11.13 -3.34
CA SER A 176 4.58 -12.24 -2.69
C SER A 176 6.05 -12.37 -3.12
N ARG A 177 6.37 -11.94 -4.34
CA ARG A 177 7.73 -11.99 -4.92
C ARG A 177 8.68 -10.93 -4.36
N TYR A 178 8.17 -9.92 -3.67
CA TYR A 178 8.98 -8.87 -3.04
C TYR A 178 9.43 -9.32 -1.65
N THR A 179 10.27 -10.35 -1.59
CA THR A 179 10.89 -10.82 -0.33
C THR A 179 11.91 -9.79 0.19
N PRO A 180 12.28 -9.83 1.48
CA PRO A 180 13.33 -8.94 2.02
C PRO A 180 14.64 -9.02 1.22
N GLU A 181 15.05 -10.22 0.78
CA GLU A 181 16.24 -10.45 -0.04
C GLU A 181 16.10 -9.83 -1.44
N MET A 182 14.92 -9.95 -2.05
CA MET A 182 14.62 -9.31 -3.33
C MET A 182 14.70 -7.78 -3.21
N VAL A 183 14.14 -7.23 -2.14
CA VAL A 183 14.19 -5.79 -1.87
C VAL A 183 15.62 -5.34 -1.63
N GLU A 184 16.39 -6.01 -0.79
CA GLU A 184 17.81 -5.69 -0.55
C GLU A 184 18.60 -5.66 -1.86
N ARG A 185 18.45 -6.70 -2.68
CA ARG A 185 19.12 -6.80 -3.99
C ARG A 185 18.77 -5.65 -4.92
N ILE A 186 17.50 -5.23 -4.99
CA ILE A 186 17.05 -4.19 -5.92
C ILE A 186 17.35 -2.79 -5.38
N THR A 187 17.13 -2.56 -4.09
CA THR A 187 17.15 -1.23 -3.47
C THR A 187 18.50 -0.84 -2.89
N GLY A 188 19.34 -1.82 -2.55
CA GLY A 188 20.55 -1.60 -1.77
C GLY A 188 20.32 -1.35 -0.27
N ILE A 189 19.06 -1.29 0.19
CA ILE A 189 18.75 -1.18 1.62
C ILE A 189 19.00 -2.53 2.28
N PRO A 190 19.85 -2.63 3.33
CA PRO A 190 20.06 -3.89 4.02
C PRO A 190 18.74 -4.49 4.53
N LYS A 191 18.53 -5.78 4.35
CA LYS A 191 17.25 -6.46 4.64
C LYS A 191 16.75 -6.21 6.06
N GLU A 192 17.66 -6.18 7.03
CA GLU A 192 17.37 -5.95 8.45
C GLU A 192 16.85 -4.53 8.68
N GLN A 193 17.40 -3.54 7.98
CA GLN A 193 16.92 -2.16 8.04
C GLN A 193 15.53 -2.02 7.39
N ALA A 194 15.31 -2.69 6.25
CA ALA A 194 14.01 -2.70 5.59
C ALA A 194 12.93 -3.34 6.49
N LEU A 195 13.21 -4.52 7.07
CA LEU A 195 12.31 -5.20 8.01
C LEU A 195 11.98 -4.34 9.23
N LYS A 196 13.00 -3.70 9.82
CA LYS A 196 12.82 -2.80 10.96
C LYS A 196 11.93 -1.61 10.60
N ALA A 197 12.14 -1.00 9.43
CA ALA A 197 11.34 0.12 8.96
C ALA A 197 9.89 -0.30 8.67
N TRP A 198 9.67 -1.46 8.05
CA TRP A 198 8.32 -1.97 7.80
C TRP A 198 7.58 -2.32 9.09
N ASP A 199 8.23 -2.99 10.04
CA ASP A 199 7.64 -3.24 11.36
C ASP A 199 7.31 -1.93 12.08
N THR A 200 8.24 -0.97 12.07
CA THR A 200 8.03 0.36 12.66
C THR A 200 6.85 1.08 12.00
N PHE A 201 6.82 1.18 10.67
CA PHE A 201 5.76 1.88 9.95
C PHE A 201 4.39 1.24 10.17
N THR A 202 4.33 -0.10 10.15
CA THR A 202 3.09 -0.85 10.29
C THR A 202 2.68 -1.13 11.75
N SER A 203 3.49 -0.69 12.72
CA SER A 203 3.21 -0.86 14.16
C SER A 203 1.92 -0.16 14.58
N ILE A 204 1.52 0.90 13.87
CA ILE A 204 0.25 1.63 14.11
C ILE A 204 -1.00 0.81 13.77
N ARG A 205 -0.84 -0.37 13.14
CA ARG A 205 -1.92 -1.32 12.83
C ARG A 205 -1.69 -2.68 13.50
N GLN A 206 -0.76 -2.78 14.46
CA GLN A 206 -0.58 -4.00 15.23
C GLN A 206 -1.87 -4.37 15.97
N ASN A 207 -2.26 -5.64 15.94
CA ASN A 207 -3.45 -6.15 16.64
C ASN A 207 -4.75 -5.40 16.28
N GLY A 208 -4.83 -4.80 15.09
CA GLY A 208 -6.00 -4.03 14.66
C GLY A 208 -6.13 -2.66 15.34
N ASP A 209 -5.06 -2.09 15.90
CA ASP A 209 -5.09 -0.73 16.47
C ASP A 209 -5.53 0.31 15.42
N MET A 210 -6.61 1.02 15.74
CA MET A 210 -7.21 2.07 14.92
C MET A 210 -7.07 3.47 15.50
N LYS A 211 -6.43 3.62 16.68
CA LYS A 211 -6.28 4.90 17.37
C LYS A 211 -5.11 5.71 16.83
N LYS A 212 -4.11 5.04 16.26
CA LYS A 212 -2.92 5.68 15.70
C LYS A 212 -3.09 6.05 14.24
N ALA A 213 -2.60 7.21 13.86
CA ALA A 213 -2.63 7.70 12.49
C ALA A 213 -1.23 7.63 11.86
N GLY A 214 -1.17 7.23 10.59
CA GLY A 214 0.05 7.28 9.79
C GLY A 214 -0.13 8.26 8.64
N THR A 215 0.97 8.88 8.21
CA THR A 215 0.98 9.71 7.00
C THR A 215 2.20 9.37 6.13
N ILE A 216 2.02 9.52 4.83
CA ILE A 216 3.09 9.39 3.84
C ILE A 216 3.30 10.77 3.23
N ILE A 217 4.53 11.27 3.26
CA ILE A 217 4.94 12.55 2.68
C ILE A 217 5.85 12.23 1.50
N TYR A 218 5.42 12.62 0.31
CA TYR A 218 6.18 12.51 -0.94
C TYR A 218 6.53 13.91 -1.46
#